data_AF-A0A1T5LGE9-F1
#
_entry.id   AF-A0A1T5LGE9-F1
#
_cell.length_a   1.000
_cell.length_b   1.000
_cell.length_c   1.000
_cell.angle_alpha   90.00
_cell.angle_beta   90.00
_cell.angle_gamma   90.00
#
_symmetry.space_group_name_H-M   'P 1'
#
loop_
_entity.id
_entity.type
_entity.pdbx_description
1 polymer ?
#
loop_
_entity_poly.entity_id
_entity_poly.type
_entity_poly.pdbx_seq_one_letter_code
_entity_poly.pdbx_strand_id
1 'polypeptide(L)'
;MASNEVKFKIDVPTELEGGVPADFASLWHTSTSFVIDFVAATKPPQPVTDPDTGAVTGRVVPGRVVSRVRIPPQQVFELARALTQQLDAWERETGQKTEGSAG
;
A
#
# COMPACT_ATOMS: atom_id res chain seq x y z
N MET A 1 -7.07 20.83 -33.71
CA MET A 1 -7.98 20.42 -32.62
C MET A 1 -7.21 20.58 -31.34
N ALA A 2 -7.63 21.44 -30.42
CA ALA A 2 -6.95 21.61 -29.15
C ALA A 2 -7.23 20.37 -28.28
N SER A 3 -6.18 19.68 -27.85
CA SER A 3 -6.25 18.58 -26.89
C SER A 3 -6.87 19.12 -25.60
N ASN A 4 -8.01 18.58 -25.20
CA ASN A 4 -8.66 18.95 -23.94
C ASN A 4 -7.92 18.25 -22.79
N GLU A 5 -6.81 18.83 -22.35
CA GLU A 5 -6.01 18.31 -21.25
C GLU A 5 -6.76 18.53 -19.93
N VAL A 6 -7.26 17.46 -19.32
CA VAL A 6 -7.87 17.51 -17.98
C VAL A 6 -6.75 17.65 -16.96
N LYS A 7 -6.62 18.85 -16.37
CA LYS A 7 -5.69 19.09 -15.26
C LYS A 7 -6.41 18.87 -13.95
N PHE A 8 -5.99 17.84 -13.21
CA PHE A 8 -6.47 17.60 -11.86
C PHE A 8 -5.78 18.58 -10.91
N LYS A 9 -6.57 19.40 -10.22
CA LYS A 9 -6.09 20.16 -9.06
C LYS A 9 -6.29 19.28 -7.84
N ILE A 10 -5.20 18.82 -7.26
CA ILE A 10 -5.21 18.02 -6.03
C ILE A 10 -4.99 19.00 -4.87
N ASP A 11 -5.89 18.95 -3.90
CA ASP A 11 -5.81 19.70 -2.65
C ASP A 11 -5.78 18.67 -1.52
N VAL A 12 -4.81 18.80 -0.61
CA VAL A 12 -4.73 17.97 0.59
C VAL A 12 -5.25 18.84 1.73
N PRO A 13 -6.36 18.45 2.39
CA PRO A 13 -6.87 19.17 3.55
C PRO A 13 -5.78 19.37 4.60
N THR A 14 -5.74 20.54 5.25
CA THR A 14 -4.69 20.90 6.21
C THR A 14 -4.57 19.87 7.34
N GLU A 15 -5.69 19.32 7.80
CA GLU A 15 -5.73 18.26 8.82
C GLU A 15 -5.09 16.92 8.37
N LEU A 16 -4.86 16.74 7.07
CA LEU A 16 -4.23 15.55 6.49
C LEU A 16 -2.78 15.80 6.03
N GLU A 17 -2.28 17.03 6.04
CA GLU A 17 -0.92 17.37 5.58
C GLU A 17 0.17 16.58 6.33
N GLY A 18 -0.01 16.37 7.63
CA GLY A 18 0.93 15.58 8.44
C GLY A 18 0.88 14.07 8.16
N GLY A 19 -0.21 13.58 7.59
CA GLY A 19 -0.45 12.15 7.35
C GLY A 19 -0.47 11.29 8.62
N VAL A 20 -0.57 9.98 8.43
CA VAL A 20 -0.34 8.98 9.49
C VAL A 20 0.67 7.97 8.95
N PRO A 21 1.74 7.65 9.69
CA PRO A 21 2.72 6.67 9.22
C PRO A 21 2.08 5.29 9.07
N ALA A 22 2.45 4.59 8.00
CA ALA A 22 2.09 3.22 7.74
C ALA A 22 3.34 2.44 7.33
N ASP A 23 3.48 1.23 7.86
CA ASP A 23 4.63 0.36 7.60
C ASP A 23 4.41 -0.53 6.36
N PHE A 24 3.16 -0.89 6.09
CA PHE A 24 2.80 -1.67 4.90
C PHE A 24 1.36 -1.40 4.47
N ALA A 25 1.04 -1.80 3.24
CA ALA A 25 -0.31 -1.79 2.69
C ALA A 25 -0.79 -3.21 2.40
N SER A 26 -2.01 -3.55 2.81
CA SER A 26 -2.70 -4.78 2.41
C SER A 26 -3.73 -4.45 1.34
N LEU A 27 -3.73 -5.22 0.25
CA LEU A 27 -4.68 -5.09 -0.85
C LEU A 27 -5.59 -6.31 -0.88
N TRP A 28 -6.89 -6.07 -0.87
CA TRP A 28 -7.92 -7.10 -1.05
C TRP A 28 -9.10 -6.51 -1.81
N HIS A 29 -10.10 -7.32 -2.15
CA HIS A 29 -11.28 -6.84 -2.87
C HIS A 29 -12.57 -7.44 -2.34
N THR A 30 -13.64 -6.72 -2.60
CA THR A 30 -15.04 -7.13 -2.43
C THR A 30 -15.68 -7.27 -3.81
N SER A 31 -16.96 -7.63 -3.87
CA SER A 31 -17.72 -7.65 -5.12
C SER A 31 -17.83 -6.28 -5.80
N THR A 32 -17.62 -5.17 -5.08
CA THR A 32 -17.86 -3.81 -5.60
C THR A 32 -16.65 -2.89 -5.55
N SER A 33 -15.55 -3.30 -4.90
CA SER A 33 -14.40 -2.41 -4.67
C SER A 33 -13.12 -3.16 -4.36
N PHE A 34 -12.00 -2.60 -4.79
CA PHE A 34 -10.69 -2.91 -4.21
C PHE A 34 -10.49 -2.07 -2.95
N VAL A 35 -9.83 -2.66 -1.97
CA VAL A 35 -9.59 -2.06 -0.66
C VAL A 35 -8.10 -2.08 -0.38
N ILE A 36 -7.54 -0.90 -0.13
CA ILE A 36 -6.17 -0.73 0.33
C ILE A 36 -6.21 -0.32 1.80
N ASP A 37 -5.67 -1.17 2.65
CA ASP A 37 -5.47 -0.91 4.07
C ASP A 37 -4.03 -0.53 4.33
N PHE A 38 -3.78 0.72 4.72
CA PHE A 38 -2.50 1.17 5.24
C PHE A 38 -2.42 0.85 6.73
N VAL A 39 -1.38 0.10 7.13
CA VAL A 39 -1.27 -0.50 8.45
C VAL A 39 0.01 -0.06 9.13
N ALA A 40 -0.11 0.36 10.40
CA ALA A 40 1.01 0.64 11.28
C ALA A 40 1.20 -0.49 12.29
N ALA A 41 2.44 -0.92 12.50
CA ALA A 41 2.83 -1.83 13.57
C ALA A 41 2.61 -1.14 14.92
N THR A 42 1.90 -1.83 15.81
CA THR A 42 1.56 -1.31 17.14
C THR A 42 2.46 -1.87 18.23
N LYS A 43 3.14 -2.98 17.94
CA LYS A 43 4.05 -3.68 18.85
C LYS A 43 5.17 -4.37 18.05
N PRO A 44 6.32 -4.65 18.68
CA PRO A 44 7.36 -5.49 18.07
C PRO A 44 6.83 -6.88 17.68
N PRO A 45 7.53 -7.60 16.79
CA PRO A 45 7.20 -8.98 16.44
C PRO A 45 7.11 -9.89 17.67
N GLN A 46 6.00 -10.63 17.80
CA GLN A 46 5.73 -11.55 18.91
C GLN A 46 5.85 -12.99 18.41
N PRO A 47 6.43 -13.92 19.19
CA PRO A 47 6.48 -15.32 18.79
C PRO A 47 5.07 -15.91 18.72
N VAL A 48 4.82 -16.73 17.70
CA VAL A 48 3.64 -17.58 17.61
C VAL A 48 4.06 -18.97 18.08
N THR A 49 3.31 -19.52 19.04
CA THR A 49 3.60 -20.80 19.66
C THR A 49 2.51 -21.80 19.31
N ASP A 50 2.90 -23.01 18.93
CA ASP A 50 1.99 -24.14 18.77
C ASP A 50 1.38 -24.52 20.13
N PRO A 51 0.05 -24.57 20.25
CA PRO A 51 -0.61 -24.77 21.54
C PRO A 51 -0.43 -26.18 22.11
N ASP A 52 -0.16 -27.18 21.27
CA ASP A 52 -0.06 -28.58 21.67
C ASP A 52 1.37 -28.97 22.04
N THR A 53 2.36 -28.39 21.34
CA THR A 53 3.78 -28.75 21.48
C THR A 53 4.62 -27.69 22.19
N GLY A 54 4.12 -26.45 22.31
CA GLY A 54 4.87 -25.32 22.85
C GLY A 54 6.01 -24.83 21.95
N ALA A 55 6.14 -25.35 20.73
CA ALA A 55 7.18 -24.94 19.79
C ALA A 55 6.86 -23.58 19.16
N VAL A 56 7.88 -22.73 18.98
CA VAL A 56 7.72 -21.46 18.23
C VAL A 56 7.62 -21.78 16.74
N THR A 57 6.48 -21.48 16.14
CA THR A 57 6.16 -21.76 14.73
C THR A 57 6.32 -20.53 13.83
N GLY A 58 6.45 -19.34 14.40
CA GLY A 58 6.65 -18.12 13.62
C GLY A 58 6.67 -16.85 14.45
N ARG A 59 6.48 -15.72 13.78
CA ARG A 59 6.33 -14.40 14.40
C ARG A 59 5.14 -13.66 13.81
N VAL A 60 4.41 -12.93 14.65
CA VAL A 60 3.31 -12.06 14.25
C VAL A 60 3.64 -10.62 14.64
N VAL A 61 3.40 -9.68 13.74
CA VAL A 61 3.52 -8.23 14.01
C VAL A 61 2.11 -7.66 14.14
N PRO A 62 1.67 -7.25 15.35
CA PRO A 62 0.34 -6.69 15.53
C PRO A 62 0.21 -5.34 14.81
N GLY A 63 -0.67 -5.28 13.81
CA GLY A 63 -0.93 -4.07 13.02
C GLY A 63 -2.27 -3.40 13.36
N ARG A 64 -2.34 -2.08 13.16
CA ARG A 64 -3.59 -1.30 13.16
C ARG A 64 -3.75 -0.59 11.83
N VAL A 65 -4.93 -0.72 11.21
CA VAL A 65 -5.30 0.08 10.04
C VAL A 65 -5.37 1.55 10.44
N VAL A 66 -4.53 2.37 9.82
CA VAL A 66 -4.49 3.83 10.02
C VAL A 66 -5.22 4.59 8.92
N SER A 67 -5.33 3.99 7.74
CA SER A 67 -6.15 4.51 6.64
C SER A 67 -6.67 3.36 5.77
N ARG A 68 -7.91 3.49 5.30
CA ARG A 68 -8.54 2.56 4.35
C ARG A 68 -9.06 3.33 3.15
N VAL A 69 -8.60 2.95 1.96
CA VAL A 69 -9.08 3.50 0.70
C VAL A 69 -9.88 2.42 -0.05
N ARG A 70 -11.06 2.78 -0.55
CA ARG A 70 -11.89 1.91 -1.40
C ARG A 70 -11.97 2.49 -2.80
N ILE A 71 -11.69 1.65 -3.80
CA ILE A 71 -11.56 2.08 -5.19
C ILE A 71 -12.49 1.23 -6.06
N PRO A 72 -13.36 1.84 -6.89
CA PRO A 72 -14.14 1.11 -7.87
C PRO A 72 -13.22 0.33 -8.83
N PRO A 73 -13.57 -0.92 -9.21
CA PRO A 73 -12.72 -1.75 -10.06
C PRO A 73 -12.25 -1.07 -11.36
N GLN A 74 -13.09 -0.22 -11.96
CA GLN A 74 -12.79 0.47 -13.22
C GLN A 74 -11.63 1.47 -13.10
N GLN A 75 -11.29 1.92 -11.89
CA GLN A 75 -10.22 2.90 -11.65
C GLN A 75 -8.92 2.25 -11.18
N VAL A 76 -8.93 0.97 -10.83
CA VAL A 76 -7.76 0.28 -10.24
C VAL A 76 -6.67 0.04 -11.27
N PHE A 77 -7.03 -0.19 -12.54
CA PHE A 77 -6.05 -0.42 -13.59
C PHE A 77 -5.10 0.78 -13.78
N GLU A 78 -5.66 1.99 -13.87
CA GLU A 78 -4.83 3.20 -13.99
C GLU A 78 -3.98 3.45 -12.75
N LEU A 79 -4.48 3.12 -11.55
CA LEU A 79 -3.68 3.19 -10.33
C LEU A 79 -2.50 2.22 -10.37
N ALA A 80 -2.73 0.96 -10.74
CA ALA A 80 -1.67 -0.04 -10.84
C ALA A 80 -0.60 0.41 -11.85
N ARG A 81 -1.02 0.92 -13.02
CA ARG A 81 -0.12 1.47 -14.04
C ARG A 81 0.70 2.64 -13.52
N ALA A 82 0.06 3.58 -12.83
CA ALA A 82 0.74 4.73 -12.24
C ALA A 82 1.79 4.29 -11.20
N LEU A 83 1.46 3.30 -10.36
CA LEU A 83 2.41 2.74 -9.39
C LEU A 83 3.64 2.13 -10.07
N THR A 84 3.45 1.33 -11.12
CA THR A 84 4.57 0.78 -11.90
C THR A 84 5.43 1.88 -12.51
N GLN A 85 4.81 2.90 -13.12
CA GLN A 85 5.54 4.02 -13.72
C GLN A 85 6.36 4.81 -12.70
N GLN A 86 5.82 5.02 -11.49
CA GLN A 86 6.53 5.71 -10.42
C GLN A 86 7.67 4.87 -9.87
N LEU A 87 7.50 3.55 -9.75
CA LEU A 87 8.58 2.65 -9.36
C LEU A 87 9.73 2.72 -10.37
N ASP A 88 9.43 2.58 -11.68
CA ASP A 88 10.45 2.68 -12.72
C ASP A 88 11.19 4.03 -12.71
N ALA A 89 10.48 5.13 -12.40
CA ALA A 89 11.09 6.44 -12.26
C ALA A 89 12.05 6.50 -11.07
N TRP A 90 11.61 6.01 -9.91
CA TRP A 90 12.41 5.96 -8.70
C TRP A 90 13.67 5.09 -8.85
N GLU A 91 13.56 3.93 -9.49
CA GLU A 91 14.71 3.04 -9.74
C GLU A 91 15.76 3.72 -10.65
N ARG A 92 15.32 4.46 -11.67
CA ARG A 92 16.22 5.25 -12.53
C ARG A 92 16.93 6.36 -11.76
N GLU A 93 16.23 7.03 -10.84
CA GLU A 93 16.77 8.15 -10.07
C GLU A 93 17.75 7.71 -8.98
N THR A 94 17.44 6.59 -8.30
CA THR A 94 18.24 6.11 -7.17
C THR A 94 19.31 5.10 -7.56
N GLY A 95 19.22 4.51 -8.75
CA GLY A 95 20.09 3.41 -9.19
C GLY A 95 19.86 2.10 -8.42
N GLN A 96 18.85 2.04 -7.55
CA GLN A 96 18.44 0.82 -6.85
C GLN A 96 17.49 0.04 -7.75
N LYS A 97 17.81 -1.23 -8.03
CA LYS A 97 16.84 -2.18 -8.55
C LYS A 97 16.26 -2.93 -7.38
N THR A 98 14.95 -2.89 -7.24
CA THR A 98 14.28 -3.69 -6.21
C THR A 98 14.29 -5.15 -6.66
N GLU A 99 14.82 -6.06 -5.85
CA GLU A 99 14.69 -7.51 -6.10
C GLU A 99 13.21 -7.90 -5.98
N GLY A 100 12.51 -7.84 -7.11
CA GLY A 100 11.06 -8.01 -7.23
C GLY A 100 10.58 -7.90 -8.67
N SER A 101 11.40 -7.33 -9.56
CA SER A 101 11.28 -7.50 -11.02
C SER A 101 11.75 -8.91 -11.44
N ALA A 102 11.03 -9.93 -10.98
CA ALA A 102 11.21 -11.30 -11.46
C ALA A 102 10.16 -11.61 -12.55
N GLY A 103 10.64 -11.72 -13.80
CA GLY A 103 10.08 -12.60 -14.83
C GLY A 103 8.91 -12.09 -15.65
#